data_AF-X0ZIJ1-F1
#
_entry.id   AF-X0ZIJ1-F1
#
_cell.length_a   1.000
_cell.length_b   1.000
_cell.length_c   1.000
_cell.angle_alpha   90.00
_cell.angle_beta   90.00
_cell.angle_gamma   90.00
#
_symmetry.space_group_name_H-M   'P 1'
#
loop_
_entity.id
_entity.type
_entity.pdbx_description
1 polymer ?
#
loop_
_entity_poly.entity_id
_entity_poly.type
_entity_poly.pdbx_seq_one_letter_code
_entity_poly.pdbx_strand_id
1 'polypeptide(L)'
;MWGTADIPTILIEDNEITGNTQRGIEITIGTFAVSITGNTISDNGGAGIDVQSGITTIVTVHDNNIFGNALGGISSPTLLIDATLNYWGDDQGPDHTSNPRTTTGDSVSDNVIFIPWLDAQYPGGQVCNAAQNELTDEWYFTIQDAIDAADPGDTIRVAAGTYEEAVVIDKKLTLQGEDRGTTEIKFGYVYYPSEPTLTISANDVTVSGFTIRSGSYIETPGAWTIAIGGNNALLTDLNVIKETCLNDVNGPPINKGAAVWLSPGLDGFTFTDSTVESEWNGIYAREDGSNIVVRNVDFTYPGQYAILVKSITSATIEKNRFTCTA
;
A
#
# COMPACT_ATOMS: atom_id res chain seq x y z
N MET A 1 -15.06 -18.82 -35.29
CA MET A 1 -14.02 -18.81 -34.24
C MET A 1 -12.68 -18.78 -34.96
N TRP A 2 -12.15 -17.59 -35.22
CA TRP A 2 -10.76 -17.44 -35.65
C TRP A 2 -9.96 -17.30 -34.37
N GLY A 3 -9.08 -18.27 -34.11
CA GLY A 3 -8.13 -18.17 -33.01
C GLY A 3 -7.32 -16.90 -33.17
N THR A 4 -7.05 -16.21 -32.06
CA THR A 4 -6.08 -15.13 -32.01
C THR A 4 -4.77 -15.67 -32.56
N ALA A 5 -4.36 -15.21 -33.73
CA ALA A 5 -3.05 -15.53 -34.25
C ALA A 5 -2.02 -14.97 -33.26
N ASP A 6 -1.09 -15.80 -32.81
CA ASP A 6 0.05 -15.36 -32.01
C ASP A 6 0.71 -14.20 -32.76
N ILE A 7 0.71 -13.01 -32.15
CA ILE A 7 1.45 -11.87 -32.67
C ILE A 7 2.92 -12.30 -32.66
N PRO A 8 3.66 -12.24 -33.78
CA PRO A 8 5.06 -12.60 -33.76
C PRO A 8 5.77 -11.69 -32.75
N THR A 9 6.50 -12.30 -31.83
CA THR A 9 7.16 -11.62 -30.72
C THR A 9 8.66 -11.87 -30.82
N ILE A 10 9.46 -10.82 -30.66
CA ILE A 10 10.88 -10.93 -30.37
C ILE A 10 10.98 -11.22 -28.87
N LEU A 11 11.53 -12.38 -28.51
CA LEU A 11 11.78 -12.77 -27.13
C LEU A 11 13.28 -12.65 -26.84
N ILE A 12 13.60 -11.87 -25.81
CA ILE A 12 14.96 -11.74 -25.26
C ILE A 12 14.88 -12.29 -23.84
N GLU A 13 15.36 -13.51 -23.64
CA GLU A 13 15.25 -14.20 -22.35
C GLU A 13 16.55 -14.83 -21.84
N ASP A 14 16.74 -14.81 -20.52
CA ASP A 14 17.82 -15.49 -19.79
C ASP A 14 19.25 -15.14 -20.27
N ASN A 15 19.49 -13.86 -20.59
CA ASN A 15 20.81 -13.36 -21.00
C ASN A 15 21.53 -12.57 -19.90
N GLU A 16 22.86 -12.59 -19.94
CA GLU A 16 23.73 -11.65 -19.24
C GLU A 16 24.27 -10.62 -20.23
N ILE A 17 23.78 -9.38 -20.14
CA ILE A 17 24.07 -8.27 -21.06
C ILE A 17 24.82 -7.20 -20.28
N THR A 18 26.14 -7.35 -20.20
CA THR A 18 26.98 -6.53 -19.33
C THR A 18 28.23 -5.97 -20.01
N GLY A 19 28.67 -4.79 -19.56
CA GLY A 19 29.95 -4.19 -19.97
C GLY A 19 30.00 -3.72 -21.42
N ASN A 20 28.86 -3.54 -22.09
CA ASN A 20 28.83 -2.99 -23.44
C ASN A 20 29.30 -1.52 -23.41
N THR A 21 30.06 -1.09 -24.42
CA THR A 21 30.52 0.31 -24.49
C THR A 21 29.40 1.30 -24.82
N GLN A 22 28.22 0.81 -25.16
CA GLN A 22 27.01 1.57 -25.47
C GLN A 22 25.83 0.97 -24.70
N ARG A 23 24.63 0.90 -25.31
CA ARG A 23 23.44 0.34 -24.69
C ARG A 23 23.54 -1.18 -24.53
N GLY A 24 22.84 -1.73 -23.55
CA GLY A 24 22.67 -3.19 -23.43
C GLY A 24 21.78 -3.72 -24.55
N ILE A 25 20.57 -3.17 -24.66
CA ILE A 25 19.58 -3.50 -25.70
C ILE A 25 19.15 -2.20 -26.38
N GLU A 26 19.11 -2.17 -27.72
CA GLU A 26 18.61 -1.04 -28.50
C GLU A 26 17.50 -1.49 -29.45
N ILE A 27 16.30 -0.91 -29.29
CA ILE A 27 15.12 -1.20 -30.12
C ILE A 27 14.93 -0.04 -31.11
N THR A 28 15.30 -0.28 -32.37
CA THR A 28 15.37 0.77 -33.42
C THR A 28 14.27 0.68 -34.47
N ILE A 29 13.65 -0.49 -34.67
CA ILE A 29 12.53 -0.70 -35.60
C ILE A 29 11.62 -1.79 -35.02
N GLY A 30 10.33 -1.49 -34.81
CA GLY A 30 9.37 -2.44 -34.24
C GLY A 30 8.18 -2.67 -35.17
N THR A 31 8.11 -3.84 -35.81
CA THR A 31 6.87 -4.35 -36.46
C THR A 31 6.25 -5.52 -35.70
N PHE A 32 6.96 -6.02 -34.70
CA PHE A 32 6.63 -7.18 -33.88
C PHE A 32 6.66 -6.77 -32.42
N ALA A 33 5.87 -7.43 -31.57
CA ALA A 33 5.95 -7.20 -30.13
C ALA A 33 7.35 -7.61 -29.62
N VAL A 34 7.83 -6.98 -28.56
CA VAL A 34 9.11 -7.33 -27.92
C VAL A 34 8.83 -7.69 -26.46
N SER A 35 9.31 -8.85 -26.02
CA SER A 35 9.27 -9.28 -24.63
C SER A 35 10.70 -9.51 -24.14
N ILE A 36 11.05 -8.85 -23.04
CA ILE A 36 12.37 -8.90 -22.40
C ILE A 36 12.16 -9.45 -20.99
N THR A 37 12.67 -10.64 -20.69
CA THR A 37 12.42 -11.32 -19.40
C THR A 37 13.59 -12.17 -18.92
N GLY A 38 13.79 -12.30 -17.61
CA GLY A 38 14.85 -13.15 -17.05
C GLY A 38 16.29 -12.68 -17.34
N ASN A 39 16.49 -11.47 -17.87
CA ASN A 39 17.82 -10.99 -18.22
C ASN A 39 18.50 -10.25 -17.06
N THR A 40 19.82 -10.30 -17.02
CA THR A 40 20.65 -9.38 -16.25
C THR A 40 21.29 -8.37 -17.20
N ILE A 41 20.91 -7.10 -17.08
CA ILE A 41 21.33 -5.99 -17.94
C ILE A 41 22.06 -4.96 -17.07
N SER A 42 23.38 -5.05 -17.03
CA SER A 42 24.18 -4.26 -16.08
C SER A 42 25.41 -3.60 -16.65
N ASP A 43 25.90 -2.55 -15.98
CA ASP A 43 27.23 -1.98 -16.22
C ASP A 43 27.50 -1.58 -17.69
N ASN A 44 26.46 -1.24 -18.45
CA ASN A 44 26.58 -0.80 -19.83
C ASN A 44 26.91 0.69 -19.90
N GLY A 45 27.71 1.10 -20.88
CA GLY A 45 28.17 2.48 -21.08
C GLY A 45 27.08 3.45 -21.55
N GLY A 46 25.89 2.94 -21.90
CA GLY A 46 24.68 3.68 -22.21
C GLY A 46 23.52 3.29 -21.30
N ALA A 47 22.29 3.37 -21.81
CA ALA A 47 21.13 2.84 -21.10
C ALA A 47 21.14 1.31 -21.12
N GLY A 48 20.55 0.67 -20.11
CA GLY A 48 20.33 -0.78 -20.12
C GLY A 48 19.50 -1.19 -21.34
N ILE A 49 18.36 -0.52 -21.53
CA ILE A 49 17.44 -0.69 -22.66
C ILE A 49 17.10 0.69 -23.24
N ASP A 50 17.33 0.89 -24.53
CA ASP A 50 17.03 2.14 -25.26
C ASP A 50 16.00 1.86 -26.36
N VAL A 51 14.82 2.45 -26.24
CA VAL A 51 13.74 2.33 -27.23
C VAL A 51 13.67 3.62 -28.01
N GLN A 52 13.97 3.56 -29.31
CA GLN A 52 14.03 4.76 -30.14
C GLN A 52 12.64 5.35 -30.46
N SER A 53 12.62 6.59 -30.95
CA SER A 53 11.40 7.23 -31.44
C SER A 53 10.79 6.48 -32.63
N GLY A 54 9.47 6.45 -32.73
CA GLY A 54 8.76 5.86 -33.87
C GLY A 54 8.44 4.36 -33.72
N ILE A 55 8.80 3.77 -32.58
CA ILE A 55 8.29 2.44 -32.20
C ILE A 55 6.81 2.57 -31.83
N THR A 56 5.98 1.72 -32.46
CA THR A 56 4.51 1.70 -32.28
C THR A 56 3.99 0.33 -31.85
N THR A 57 4.89 -0.61 -31.61
CA THR A 57 4.60 -1.98 -31.17
C THR A 57 4.66 -2.06 -29.65
N ILE A 58 4.14 -3.15 -29.09
CA ILE A 58 4.19 -3.42 -27.65
C ILE A 58 5.62 -3.83 -27.26
N VAL A 59 6.14 -3.23 -26.20
CA VAL A 59 7.38 -3.62 -25.54
C VAL A 59 7.06 -3.88 -24.08
N THR A 60 7.26 -5.13 -23.64
CA THR A 60 7.10 -5.55 -22.25
C THR A 60 8.45 -5.97 -21.68
N VAL A 61 8.77 -5.47 -20.50
CA VAL A 61 10.02 -5.72 -19.79
C VAL A 61 9.65 -6.14 -18.38
N HIS A 62 9.76 -7.42 -18.05
CA HIS A 62 9.41 -7.92 -16.71
C HIS A 62 10.44 -8.94 -16.28
N ASP A 63 10.59 -9.12 -14.96
CA ASP A 63 11.42 -10.19 -14.42
C ASP A 63 12.91 -10.07 -14.83
N ASN A 64 13.43 -8.85 -14.98
CA ASN A 64 14.84 -8.59 -15.28
C ASN A 64 15.56 -7.92 -14.11
N ASN A 65 16.89 -8.06 -14.10
CA ASN A 65 17.80 -7.33 -13.23
C ASN A 65 18.48 -6.21 -14.05
N ILE A 66 18.11 -4.96 -13.83
CA ILE A 66 18.59 -3.79 -14.58
C ILE A 66 19.31 -2.86 -13.61
N PHE A 67 20.64 -2.78 -13.65
CA PHE A 67 21.38 -1.98 -12.67
C PHE A 67 22.77 -1.55 -13.14
N GLY A 68 23.26 -0.41 -12.65
CA GLY A 68 24.62 0.07 -12.91
C GLY A 68 24.83 0.59 -14.33
N ASN A 69 23.77 0.83 -15.10
CA ASN A 69 23.90 1.32 -16.48
C ASN A 69 24.16 2.84 -16.48
N ALA A 70 25.16 3.29 -17.26
CA ALA A 70 25.72 4.63 -17.15
C ALA A 70 24.75 5.76 -17.52
N LEU A 71 23.72 5.49 -18.33
CA LEU A 71 22.69 6.46 -18.73
C LEU A 71 21.27 6.04 -18.31
N GLY A 72 21.15 5.22 -17.26
CA GLY A 72 19.88 4.75 -16.72
C GLY A 72 19.46 3.36 -17.22
N GLY A 73 18.37 2.84 -16.68
CA GLY A 73 17.91 1.47 -16.89
C GLY A 73 17.13 1.35 -18.20
N ILE A 74 16.07 2.14 -18.36
CA ILE A 74 15.24 2.14 -19.57
C ILE A 74 14.97 3.58 -20.04
N SER A 75 15.22 3.84 -21.32
CA SER A 75 14.87 5.10 -21.98
C SER A 75 13.86 4.89 -23.10
N SER A 76 12.79 5.69 -23.10
CA SER A 76 11.80 5.75 -24.18
C SER A 76 11.28 7.17 -24.37
N PRO A 77 11.45 7.78 -25.56
CA PRO A 77 11.02 9.15 -25.80
C PRO A 77 9.51 9.28 -26.04
N THR A 78 8.83 8.21 -26.47
CA THR A 78 7.41 8.29 -26.90
C THR A 78 6.56 7.07 -26.58
N LEU A 79 7.14 5.87 -26.56
CA LEU A 79 6.37 4.65 -26.34
C LEU A 79 6.24 4.43 -24.83
N LEU A 80 5.02 4.30 -24.33
CA LEU A 80 4.79 3.83 -22.97
C LEU A 80 5.17 2.35 -22.88
N ILE A 81 6.19 2.04 -22.09
CA ILE A 81 6.72 0.69 -21.88
C ILE A 81 6.19 0.17 -20.56
N ASP A 82 5.61 -1.02 -20.57
CA ASP A 82 5.38 -1.77 -19.34
C ASP A 82 6.70 -2.41 -18.91
N ALA A 83 7.31 -1.83 -17.87
CA ALA A 83 8.54 -2.25 -17.25
C ALA A 83 8.34 -2.64 -15.77
N THR A 84 7.16 -3.13 -15.43
CA THR A 84 6.86 -3.60 -14.07
C THR A 84 7.62 -4.88 -13.74
N LEU A 85 7.76 -5.19 -12.46
CA LEU A 85 8.38 -6.43 -11.97
C LEU A 85 9.86 -6.60 -12.36
N ASN A 86 10.62 -5.50 -12.46
CA ASN A 86 12.08 -5.53 -12.60
C ASN A 86 12.79 -5.09 -11.32
N TYR A 87 14.01 -5.57 -11.11
CA TYR A 87 14.93 -5.05 -10.10
C TYR A 87 15.80 -3.95 -10.72
N TRP A 88 15.92 -2.81 -10.04
CA TRP A 88 16.54 -1.60 -10.59
C TRP A 88 17.93 -1.28 -10.02
N GLY A 89 18.52 -2.21 -9.25
CA GLY A 89 19.80 -1.99 -8.56
C GLY A 89 19.66 -1.52 -7.11
N ASP A 90 18.44 -1.25 -6.68
CA ASP A 90 18.12 -0.73 -5.35
C ASP A 90 16.70 -1.21 -4.96
N ASP A 91 16.49 -1.59 -3.70
CA ASP A 91 15.20 -2.11 -3.20
C ASP A 91 14.11 -1.02 -3.16
N GLN A 92 14.52 0.25 -3.22
CA GLN A 92 13.66 1.42 -3.33
C GLN A 92 13.27 1.75 -4.78
N GLY A 93 13.61 0.91 -5.77
CA GLY A 93 13.14 1.03 -7.16
C GLY A 93 14.05 1.85 -8.08
N PRO A 94 13.57 2.30 -9.25
CA PRO A 94 14.35 3.14 -10.15
C PRO A 94 14.30 4.63 -9.76
N ASP A 95 15.32 5.39 -10.16
CA ASP A 95 15.31 6.85 -10.00
C ASP A 95 14.36 7.50 -11.01
N HIS A 96 13.25 8.06 -10.52
CA HIS A 96 12.28 8.83 -11.31
C HIS A 96 11.45 9.73 -10.40
N THR A 97 10.94 10.85 -10.93
CA THR A 97 10.16 11.83 -10.15
C THR A 97 8.83 11.28 -9.60
N SER A 98 8.27 10.22 -10.21
CA SER A 98 7.08 9.52 -9.71
C SER A 98 7.41 8.38 -8.74
N ASN A 99 8.70 8.13 -8.45
CA ASN A 99 9.11 7.27 -7.33
C ASN A 99 9.31 8.17 -6.10
N PRO A 100 8.44 8.08 -5.07
CA PRO A 100 8.56 8.94 -3.89
C PRO A 100 9.69 8.50 -2.94
N ARG A 101 10.34 7.37 -3.22
CA ARG A 101 11.46 6.89 -2.41
C ARG A 101 12.79 7.48 -2.88
N THR A 102 13.66 7.76 -1.91
CA THR A 102 15.06 8.03 -2.22
C THR A 102 15.72 6.72 -2.59
N THR A 103 16.22 6.63 -3.82
CA THR A 103 16.83 5.41 -4.36
C THR A 103 18.15 5.71 -5.04
N THR A 104 19.00 4.70 -5.15
CA THR A 104 20.20 4.70 -6.00
C THR A 104 20.05 3.84 -7.25
N GLY A 105 18.84 3.34 -7.50
CA GLY A 105 18.55 2.52 -8.67
C GLY A 105 18.70 3.26 -9.99
N ASP A 106 18.86 2.50 -11.06
CA ASP A 106 18.99 3.02 -12.41
C ASP A 106 17.78 3.89 -12.78
N SER A 107 18.02 5.05 -13.39
CA SER A 107 16.94 5.98 -13.74
C SER A 107 16.11 5.49 -14.92
N VAL A 108 14.85 5.93 -14.97
CA VAL A 108 13.94 5.67 -16.09
C VAL A 108 13.35 6.96 -16.65
N SER A 109 12.95 6.95 -17.92
CA SER A 109 12.24 8.06 -18.55
C SER A 109 10.73 8.04 -18.27
N ASP A 110 10.05 9.19 -18.46
CA ASP A 110 8.61 9.38 -18.24
C ASP A 110 7.68 8.33 -18.90
N ASN A 111 8.10 7.71 -20.01
CA ASN A 111 7.30 6.70 -20.71
C ASN A 111 7.63 5.26 -20.28
N VAL A 112 8.02 5.05 -19.02
CA VAL A 112 8.32 3.74 -18.45
C VAL A 112 7.43 3.52 -17.23
N ILE A 113 6.56 2.52 -17.29
CA ILE A 113 5.76 2.07 -16.15
C ILE A 113 6.63 1.10 -15.35
N PHE A 114 7.01 1.45 -14.12
CA PHE A 114 7.94 0.64 -13.32
C PHE A 114 7.37 0.22 -11.95
N ILE A 115 6.11 0.55 -11.67
CA ILE A 115 5.41 0.17 -10.44
C ILE A 115 4.44 -0.97 -10.78
N PRO A 116 4.51 -2.12 -10.10
CA PRO A 116 5.46 -2.46 -9.05
C PRO A 116 6.87 -2.77 -9.59
N TRP A 117 7.87 -2.71 -8.72
CA TRP A 117 9.23 -3.23 -8.95
C TRP A 117 9.57 -4.36 -7.98
N LEU A 118 10.71 -5.03 -8.20
CA LEU A 118 11.24 -6.07 -7.29
C LEU A 118 12.20 -5.46 -6.26
N ASP A 119 12.09 -5.86 -5.00
CA ASP A 119 12.96 -5.41 -3.90
C ASP A 119 14.37 -6.05 -3.90
N ALA A 120 14.56 -7.11 -4.67
CA ALA A 120 15.83 -7.77 -4.89
C ALA A 120 15.87 -8.37 -6.30
N GLN A 121 17.04 -8.92 -6.67
CA GLN A 121 17.22 -9.50 -8.00
C GLN A 121 16.24 -10.65 -8.29
N TYR A 122 15.64 -10.65 -9.48
CA TYR A 122 14.92 -11.80 -10.04
C TYR A 122 15.87 -13.01 -10.14
N PRO A 123 15.41 -14.24 -9.83
CA PRO A 123 14.03 -14.64 -9.52
C PRO A 123 13.66 -14.60 -8.02
N GLY A 124 14.54 -14.05 -7.16
CA GLY A 124 14.35 -14.07 -5.71
C GLY A 124 13.60 -12.85 -5.14
N GLY A 125 13.60 -11.72 -5.86
CA GLY A 125 12.94 -10.50 -5.44
C GLY A 125 11.44 -10.64 -5.25
N GLN A 126 10.90 -9.89 -4.30
CA GLN A 126 9.48 -9.75 -4.04
C GLN A 126 8.98 -8.42 -4.60
N VAL A 127 7.69 -8.36 -4.92
CA VAL A 127 6.99 -7.14 -5.31
C VAL A 127 7.08 -6.13 -4.16
N CYS A 128 7.68 -4.96 -4.40
CA CYS A 128 7.82 -3.91 -3.38
C CYS A 128 6.55 -3.04 -3.33
N ASN A 129 5.91 -3.01 -2.15
CA ASN A 129 4.88 -2.05 -1.70
C ASN A 129 4.11 -1.35 -2.84
N ALA A 130 3.13 -2.02 -3.41
CA ALA A 130 2.29 -1.43 -4.45
C ALA A 130 0.80 -1.55 -4.10
N ALA A 131 0.06 -0.50 -4.44
CA ALA A 131 -1.40 -0.48 -4.41
C ALA A 131 -1.90 -0.51 -5.86
N GLN A 132 -2.92 -1.33 -6.13
CA GLN A 132 -3.49 -1.50 -7.45
C GLN A 132 -4.97 -1.16 -7.41
N ASN A 133 -5.43 -0.35 -8.35
CA ASN A 133 -6.86 -0.27 -8.64
C ASN A 133 -7.24 -1.47 -9.51
N GLU A 134 -8.02 -2.40 -8.96
CA GLU A 134 -8.40 -3.65 -9.64
C GLU A 134 -9.22 -3.42 -10.91
N LEU A 135 -9.97 -2.32 -11.00
CA LEU A 135 -10.82 -2.04 -12.16
C LEU A 135 -10.00 -1.50 -13.34
N THR A 136 -9.03 -0.64 -13.08
CA THR A 136 -8.22 0.03 -14.11
C THR A 136 -6.93 -0.71 -14.43
N ASP A 137 -6.53 -1.67 -13.59
CA ASP A 137 -5.23 -2.36 -13.65
C ASP A 137 -4.03 -1.41 -13.44
N GLU A 138 -4.29 -0.20 -12.93
CA GLU A 138 -3.27 0.80 -12.64
C GLU A 138 -2.62 0.55 -11.28
N TRP A 139 -1.29 0.68 -11.25
CA TRP A 139 -0.46 0.50 -10.07
C TRP A 139 0.07 1.83 -9.55
N TYR A 140 0.08 1.95 -8.23
CA TYR A 140 0.51 3.12 -7.50
C TYR A 140 1.46 2.70 -6.39
N PHE A 141 2.36 3.61 -6.04
CA PHE A 141 3.33 3.33 -5.01
C PHE A 141 2.77 3.49 -3.60
N THR A 142 1.91 4.49 -3.40
CA THR A 142 1.27 4.78 -2.12
C THR A 142 -0.19 4.34 -2.17
N ILE A 143 -0.75 3.97 -1.02
CA ILE A 143 -2.19 3.68 -0.92
C ILE A 143 -2.97 4.96 -1.17
N GLN A 144 -2.46 6.11 -0.70
CA GLN A 144 -3.15 7.39 -0.92
C GLN A 144 -3.27 7.76 -2.41
N ASP A 145 -2.22 7.60 -3.22
CA ASP A 145 -2.29 7.89 -4.66
C ASP A 145 -3.33 6.99 -5.35
N ALA A 146 -3.39 5.71 -4.97
CA ALA A 146 -4.39 4.78 -5.49
C ALA A 146 -5.82 5.21 -5.12
N ILE A 147 -6.04 5.63 -3.87
CA ILE A 147 -7.33 6.14 -3.41
C ILE A 147 -7.70 7.44 -4.15
N ASP A 148 -6.75 8.36 -4.31
CA ASP A 148 -6.97 9.65 -4.94
C ASP A 148 -7.40 9.50 -6.40
N ALA A 149 -6.76 8.58 -7.12
CA ALA A 149 -7.08 8.25 -8.51
C ALA A 149 -8.37 7.42 -8.69
N ALA A 150 -8.80 6.68 -7.67
CA ALA A 150 -9.97 5.80 -7.74
C ALA A 150 -11.30 6.55 -7.93
N ASP A 151 -12.20 5.91 -8.67
CA ASP A 151 -13.60 6.31 -8.74
C ASP A 151 -14.40 5.71 -7.55
N PRO A 152 -15.49 6.36 -7.10
CA PRO A 152 -16.33 5.81 -6.02
C PRO A 152 -16.91 4.44 -6.38
N GLY A 153 -16.58 3.44 -5.57
CA GLY A 153 -16.99 2.03 -5.71
C GLY A 153 -15.86 1.09 -6.10
N ASP A 154 -14.69 1.62 -6.45
CA ASP A 154 -13.52 0.83 -6.84
C ASP A 154 -12.97 -0.01 -5.69
N THR A 155 -12.15 -1.00 -6.05
CA THR A 155 -11.40 -1.84 -5.12
C THR A 155 -9.91 -1.58 -5.29
N ILE A 156 -9.26 -1.17 -4.20
CA ILE A 156 -7.82 -0.98 -4.12
C ILE A 156 -7.22 -2.20 -3.42
N ARG A 157 -6.45 -2.99 -4.17
CA ARG A 157 -5.67 -4.13 -3.66
C ARG A 157 -4.28 -3.65 -3.24
N VAL A 158 -3.81 -4.03 -2.07
CA VAL A 158 -2.53 -3.60 -1.53
C VAL A 158 -1.66 -4.82 -1.28
N ALA A 159 -0.52 -4.90 -1.96
CA ALA A 159 0.43 -6.00 -1.82
C ALA A 159 1.00 -6.10 -0.39
N ALA A 160 1.56 -7.25 -0.02
CA ALA A 160 2.35 -7.39 1.20
C ALA A 160 3.45 -6.33 1.27
N GLY A 161 3.66 -5.75 2.46
CA GLY A 161 4.53 -4.61 2.61
C GLY A 161 4.22 -3.74 3.83
N THR A 162 5.10 -2.78 4.08
CA THR A 162 4.93 -1.77 5.13
C THR A 162 4.81 -0.40 4.48
N TYR A 163 3.64 0.22 4.65
CA TYR A 163 3.26 1.49 4.09
C TYR A 163 3.34 2.56 5.18
N GLU A 164 4.32 3.45 5.06
CA GLU A 164 4.55 4.58 5.98
C GLU A 164 3.79 5.83 5.54
N GLU A 165 2.46 5.83 5.73
CA GLU A 165 1.58 6.91 5.29
C GLU A 165 0.37 7.09 6.23
N ALA A 166 -0.25 8.28 6.17
CA ALA A 166 -1.56 8.52 6.77
C ALA A 166 -2.61 8.39 5.67
N VAL A 167 -3.46 7.38 5.77
CA VAL A 167 -4.45 7.06 4.72
C VAL A 167 -5.77 7.74 5.02
N VAL A 168 -6.32 8.45 4.04
CA VAL A 168 -7.64 9.06 4.09
C VAL A 168 -8.53 8.48 2.99
N ILE A 169 -9.61 7.82 3.39
CA ILE A 169 -10.66 7.32 2.49
C ILE A 169 -11.85 8.28 2.53
N ASP A 170 -11.98 9.11 1.51
CA ASP A 170 -12.98 10.17 1.38
C ASP A 170 -14.07 9.90 0.34
N LYS A 171 -14.00 8.72 -0.29
CA LYS A 171 -14.98 8.20 -1.25
C LYS A 171 -15.34 6.76 -0.92
N LYS A 172 -16.52 6.32 -1.34
CA LYS A 172 -16.94 4.92 -1.23
C LYS A 172 -15.91 4.05 -1.96
N LEU A 173 -15.30 3.07 -1.30
CA LEU A 173 -14.40 2.10 -1.93
C LEU A 173 -14.19 0.88 -1.04
N THR A 174 -13.54 -0.15 -1.60
CA THR A 174 -12.98 -1.27 -0.85
C THR A 174 -11.47 -1.15 -0.82
N LEU A 175 -10.86 -1.11 0.37
CA LEU A 175 -9.42 -1.18 0.56
C LEU A 175 -9.05 -2.56 1.10
N GLN A 176 -8.29 -3.34 0.33
CA GLN A 176 -7.99 -4.74 0.64
C GLN A 176 -6.49 -4.99 0.62
N GLY A 177 -5.92 -5.27 1.79
CA GLY A 177 -4.55 -5.77 1.93
C GLY A 177 -4.48 -7.25 1.59
N GLU A 178 -3.32 -7.70 1.14
CA GLU A 178 -3.06 -9.09 0.76
C GLU A 178 -3.28 -10.07 1.92
N ASP A 179 -2.72 -9.77 3.09
CA ASP A 179 -2.92 -10.51 4.32
C ASP A 179 -2.61 -9.62 5.54
N ARG A 180 -3.44 -9.71 6.59
CA ARG A 180 -3.26 -8.88 7.79
C ARG A 180 -1.93 -9.09 8.52
N GLY A 181 -1.26 -10.23 8.30
CA GLY A 181 0.05 -10.57 8.87
C GLY A 181 1.24 -10.04 8.08
N THR A 182 1.04 -9.63 6.82
CA THR A 182 2.12 -9.18 5.93
C THR A 182 1.90 -7.80 5.31
N THR A 183 0.68 -7.25 5.37
CA THR A 183 0.36 -5.91 4.89
C THR A 183 0.12 -4.98 6.08
N GLU A 184 1.02 -4.02 6.29
CA GLU A 184 0.99 -3.08 7.41
C GLU A 184 0.88 -1.63 6.92
N ILE A 185 -0.13 -0.90 7.41
CA ILE A 185 -0.17 0.56 7.35
C ILE A 185 0.29 1.06 8.70
N LYS A 186 1.34 1.87 8.72
CA LYS A 186 1.81 2.52 9.93
C LYS A 186 2.10 3.98 9.65
N PHE A 187 1.76 4.86 10.59
CA PHE A 187 2.18 6.24 10.50
C PHE A 187 3.45 6.43 11.32
N GLY A 188 4.42 7.18 10.81
CA GLY A 188 5.72 7.37 11.47
C GLY A 188 5.67 8.24 12.73
N TYR A 189 6.77 8.95 13.02
CA TYR A 189 6.85 9.90 14.13
C TYR A 189 6.17 11.23 13.74
N VAL A 190 5.11 11.61 14.45
CA VAL A 190 4.29 12.79 14.12
C VAL A 190 4.59 13.94 15.06
N TYR A 191 4.77 15.14 14.49
CA TYR A 191 4.71 16.40 15.23
C TYR A 191 3.29 16.97 15.11
N TYR A 192 2.70 17.35 16.26
CA TYR A 192 1.32 17.82 16.44
C TYR A 192 0.71 18.70 15.32
N PRO A 193 -0.60 18.57 15.01
CA PRO A 193 -1.59 17.65 15.58
C PRO A 193 -1.47 16.21 15.04
N SER A 194 -1.95 15.23 15.81
CA SER A 194 -1.90 13.82 15.42
C SER A 194 -3.00 13.48 14.43
N GLU A 195 -2.60 13.07 13.22
CA GLU A 195 -3.49 12.42 12.27
C GLU A 195 -3.57 10.91 12.59
N PRO A 196 -4.76 10.30 12.53
CA PRO A 196 -4.88 8.85 12.60
C PRO A 196 -4.13 8.18 11.44
N THR A 197 -3.63 6.97 11.66
CA THR A 197 -3.03 6.16 10.59
C THR A 197 -4.04 5.89 9.48
N LEU A 198 -5.30 5.66 9.84
CA LEU A 198 -6.39 5.50 8.89
C LEU A 198 -7.59 6.38 9.26
N THR A 199 -8.04 7.21 8.33
CA THR A 199 -9.25 8.01 8.45
C THR A 199 -10.25 7.60 7.37
N ILE A 200 -11.48 7.25 7.78
CA ILE A 200 -12.57 6.90 6.87
C ILE A 200 -13.67 7.95 6.99
N SER A 201 -13.72 8.92 6.08
CA SER A 201 -14.72 9.99 6.09
C SER A 201 -15.91 9.72 5.17
N ALA A 202 -15.77 8.82 4.20
CA ALA A 202 -16.85 8.40 3.31
C ALA A 202 -17.73 7.29 3.89
N ASN A 203 -18.98 7.27 3.42
CA ASN A 203 -19.92 6.18 3.68
C ASN A 203 -19.58 4.95 2.83
N ASP A 204 -20.08 3.79 3.27
CA ASP A 204 -20.06 2.53 2.52
C ASP A 204 -18.64 2.06 2.15
N VAL A 205 -17.68 2.30 3.05
CA VAL A 205 -16.27 1.88 2.90
C VAL A 205 -16.06 0.51 3.54
N THR A 206 -15.34 -0.37 2.84
CA THR A 206 -14.87 -1.65 3.38
C THR A 206 -13.35 -1.65 3.48
N VAL A 207 -12.80 -2.10 4.62
CA VAL A 207 -11.36 -2.26 4.84
C VAL A 207 -11.06 -3.66 5.40
N SER A 208 -10.12 -4.38 4.79
CA SER A 208 -9.75 -5.72 5.23
C SER A 208 -8.31 -6.13 4.90
N GLY A 209 -7.76 -7.08 5.66
CA GLY A 209 -6.46 -7.69 5.33
C GLY A 209 -5.26 -6.84 5.73
N PHE A 210 -5.36 -6.02 6.78
CA PHE A 210 -4.27 -5.15 7.23
C PHE A 210 -3.91 -5.34 8.70
N THR A 211 -2.63 -5.20 9.00
CA THR A 211 -2.21 -4.60 10.27
C THR A 211 -2.29 -3.07 10.13
N ILE A 212 -2.98 -2.41 11.06
CA ILE A 212 -3.01 -0.94 11.15
C ILE A 212 -2.40 -0.54 12.47
N ARG A 213 -1.23 0.10 12.40
CA ARG A 213 -0.44 0.48 13.57
C ARG A 213 -0.42 2.00 13.72
N SER A 214 -0.64 2.48 14.94
CA SER A 214 -0.44 3.89 15.22
C SER A 214 1.05 4.27 15.24
N GLY A 215 1.36 5.51 14.92
CA GLY A 215 2.70 6.04 15.18
C GLY A 215 3.03 6.16 16.68
N SER A 216 4.31 6.32 16.98
CA SER A 216 4.80 6.56 18.35
C SER A 216 4.42 7.97 18.81
N TYR A 217 3.46 8.09 19.72
CA TYR A 217 2.98 9.39 20.20
C TYR A 217 3.74 9.91 21.43
N ILE A 218 3.95 11.23 21.45
CA ILE A 218 4.15 12.01 22.66
C ILE A 218 2.80 12.52 23.18
N GLU A 219 2.08 11.73 23.95
CA GLU A 219 1.05 12.20 24.92
C GLU A 219 -0.05 13.15 24.38
N THR A 220 -0.58 12.97 23.17
CA THR A 220 -1.62 13.87 22.63
C THR A 220 -3.03 13.39 23.03
N PRO A 221 -3.86 14.21 23.70
CA PRO A 221 -5.27 13.86 23.90
C PRO A 221 -5.97 13.67 22.55
N GLY A 222 -6.69 12.55 22.39
CA GLY A 222 -7.43 12.25 21.17
C GLY A 222 -6.61 11.66 20.01
N ALA A 223 -5.47 11.01 20.28
CA ALA A 223 -4.80 10.18 19.28
C ALA A 223 -5.63 8.93 18.98
N TRP A 224 -6.01 8.70 17.73
CA TRP A 224 -6.72 7.50 17.27
C TRP A 224 -5.84 6.72 16.30
N THR A 225 -5.84 5.38 16.33
CA THR A 225 -5.18 4.62 15.24
C THR A 225 -6.05 4.69 13.99
N ILE A 226 -7.36 4.49 14.18
CA ILE A 226 -8.38 4.55 13.14
C ILE A 226 -9.47 5.53 13.57
N ALA A 227 -9.84 6.46 12.69
CA ALA A 227 -10.98 7.35 12.86
C ALA A 227 -12.07 7.05 11.82
N ILE A 228 -13.27 6.77 12.28
CA ILE A 228 -14.44 6.52 11.41
C ILE A 228 -15.39 7.71 11.50
N GLY A 229 -15.55 8.40 10.38
CA GLY A 229 -16.46 9.52 10.17
C GLY A 229 -17.69 9.19 9.30
N GLY A 230 -17.58 8.19 8.42
CA GLY A 230 -18.65 7.80 7.50
C GLY A 230 -19.51 6.62 8.00
N ASN A 231 -20.76 6.60 7.56
CA ASN A 231 -21.74 5.57 7.85
C ASN A 231 -21.47 4.28 7.06
N ASN A 232 -22.03 3.16 7.52
CA ASN A 232 -21.91 1.84 6.91
C ASN A 232 -20.46 1.37 6.68
N ALA A 233 -19.51 1.80 7.52
CA ALA A 233 -18.13 1.33 7.44
C ALA A 233 -18.03 -0.14 7.92
N LEU A 234 -17.38 -0.98 7.13
CA LEU A 234 -17.09 -2.38 7.44
C LEU A 234 -15.57 -2.57 7.56
N LEU A 235 -15.09 -2.85 8.76
CA LEU A 235 -13.71 -3.25 9.01
C LEU A 235 -13.70 -4.73 9.39
N THR A 236 -12.94 -5.54 8.68
CA THR A 236 -12.88 -6.98 8.96
C THR A 236 -11.49 -7.55 8.70
N ASP A 237 -11.13 -8.63 9.39
CA ASP A 237 -9.83 -9.27 9.20
C ASP A 237 -8.65 -8.30 9.38
N LEU A 238 -8.65 -7.55 10.48
CA LEU A 238 -7.62 -6.56 10.80
C LEU A 238 -6.84 -6.93 12.06
N ASN A 239 -5.59 -6.50 12.14
CA ASN A 239 -4.84 -6.35 13.39
C ASN A 239 -4.67 -4.87 13.70
N VAL A 240 -5.42 -4.32 14.66
CA VAL A 240 -5.32 -2.91 15.03
C VAL A 240 -4.41 -2.78 16.24
N ILE A 241 -3.27 -2.12 16.07
CA ILE A 241 -2.28 -1.95 17.13
C ILE A 241 -2.16 -0.47 17.47
N LYS A 242 -2.48 -0.13 18.72
CA LYS A 242 -2.21 1.18 19.28
C LYS A 242 -0.94 1.10 20.12
N GLU A 243 0.15 1.62 19.58
CA GLU A 243 1.46 1.70 20.24
C GLU A 243 1.38 2.46 21.56
N THR A 244 2.21 2.01 22.50
CA THR A 244 2.27 2.53 23.85
C THR A 244 3.20 3.74 23.87
N CYS A 245 2.79 4.82 24.53
CA CYS A 245 3.62 6.01 24.62
C CYS A 245 4.91 5.65 25.38
N LEU A 246 6.07 5.77 24.74
CA LEU A 246 7.38 5.35 25.25
C LEU A 246 7.82 5.96 26.60
N ASN A 247 7.09 6.87 27.23
CA ASN A 247 7.56 7.60 28.42
C ASN A 247 6.48 8.06 29.41
N ASP A 248 5.59 7.18 29.88
CA ASP A 248 4.77 7.54 31.05
C ASP A 248 4.83 6.53 32.19
N VAL A 249 5.88 6.65 33.00
CA VAL A 249 5.96 6.02 34.31
C VAL A 249 5.24 6.81 35.41
N ASN A 250 4.71 8.04 35.21
CA ASN A 250 4.29 8.88 36.38
C ASN A 250 3.23 10.01 36.17
N GLY A 251 2.52 10.11 35.05
CA GLY A 251 1.51 11.12 34.77
C GLY A 251 0.06 10.65 35.03
N PRO A 252 -0.87 11.54 35.45
CA PRO A 252 -2.30 11.18 35.51
C PRO A 252 -2.82 10.84 34.10
N PRO A 253 -3.83 9.96 33.96
CA PRO A 253 -4.36 9.56 32.66
C PRO A 253 -5.02 10.74 31.96
N ILE A 254 -4.25 11.45 31.13
CA ILE A 254 -4.78 12.27 30.04
C ILE A 254 -5.50 11.33 29.05
N ASN A 255 -6.57 11.79 28.40
CA ASN A 255 -7.39 10.99 27.48
C ASN A 255 -6.57 10.59 26.23
N LYS A 256 -5.76 9.52 26.30
CA LYS A 256 -4.80 9.10 25.25
C LYS A 256 -5.47 8.42 24.04
N GLY A 257 -6.77 8.65 23.88
CA GLY A 257 -7.58 8.24 22.74
C GLY A 257 -7.96 6.77 22.71
N ALA A 258 -8.05 6.21 21.50
CA ALA A 258 -8.55 4.85 21.25
C ALA A 258 -7.81 4.19 20.08
N ALA A 259 -7.88 2.87 19.94
CA ALA A 259 -7.43 2.20 18.73
C ALA A 259 -8.40 2.53 17.58
N VAL A 260 -9.69 2.38 17.81
CA VAL A 260 -10.74 2.75 16.86
C VAL A 260 -11.67 3.78 17.50
N TRP A 261 -11.81 4.93 16.85
CA TRP A 261 -12.73 5.98 17.25
C TRP A 261 -13.87 6.10 16.24
N LEU A 262 -15.11 6.16 16.74
CA LEU A 262 -16.31 6.41 15.94
C LEU A 262 -16.83 7.82 16.19
N SER A 263 -17.10 8.54 15.11
CA SER A 263 -17.67 9.88 15.17
C SER A 263 -19.08 9.90 15.80
N PRO A 264 -19.48 11.03 16.42
CA PRO A 264 -20.85 11.24 16.85
C PRO A 264 -21.87 11.10 15.71
N GLY A 265 -23.02 10.50 16.00
CA GLY A 265 -24.13 10.33 15.06
C GLY A 265 -23.92 9.25 14.01
N LEU A 266 -22.84 8.46 14.10
CA LEU A 266 -22.53 7.43 13.12
C LEU A 266 -23.59 6.31 13.12
N ASP A 267 -24.11 5.99 11.94
CA ASP A 267 -25.05 4.90 11.72
C ASP A 267 -24.41 3.79 10.87
N GLY A 268 -24.43 2.56 11.39
CA GLY A 268 -23.88 1.40 10.70
C GLY A 268 -22.36 1.36 10.78
N PHE A 269 -21.82 0.76 11.83
CA PHE A 269 -20.40 0.39 11.88
C PHE A 269 -20.31 -1.09 12.18
N THR A 270 -19.54 -1.83 11.37
CA THR A 270 -19.30 -3.25 11.60
C THR A 270 -17.80 -3.49 11.73
N PHE A 271 -17.40 -4.12 12.85
CA PHE A 271 -16.04 -4.55 13.09
C PHE A 271 -15.99 -6.03 13.44
N THR A 272 -15.36 -6.83 12.59
CA THR A 272 -15.43 -8.30 12.68
C THR A 272 -14.10 -9.00 12.47
N ASP A 273 -13.98 -10.21 13.03
CA ASP A 273 -12.91 -11.16 12.71
C ASP A 273 -11.49 -10.58 12.84
N SER A 274 -11.31 -9.71 13.83
CA SER A 274 -10.14 -8.84 13.97
C SER A 274 -9.49 -8.94 15.36
N THR A 275 -8.31 -8.37 15.51
CA THR A 275 -7.65 -8.17 16.80
C THR A 275 -7.49 -6.68 17.10
N VAL A 276 -7.52 -6.33 18.39
CA VAL A 276 -7.23 -4.97 18.87
C VAL A 276 -6.29 -5.06 20.05
N GLU A 277 -5.10 -4.50 19.87
CA GLU A 277 -4.09 -4.34 20.91
C GLU A 277 -4.03 -2.86 21.31
N SER A 278 -4.38 -2.56 22.56
CA SER A 278 -4.36 -1.17 23.04
C SER A 278 -4.34 -1.04 24.55
N GLU A 279 -3.30 -0.41 25.09
CA GLU A 279 -3.23 0.02 26.50
C GLU A 279 -4.22 1.14 26.89
N TRP A 280 -5.16 1.52 26.02
CA TRP A 280 -6.16 2.56 26.29
C TRP A 280 -7.55 2.05 25.97
N ASN A 281 -8.33 2.82 25.20
CA ASN A 281 -9.60 2.36 24.70
C ASN A 281 -9.38 1.52 23.45
N GLY A 282 -9.95 0.32 23.38
CA GLY A 282 -9.96 -0.44 22.13
C GLY A 282 -10.85 0.26 21.11
N ILE A 283 -12.16 0.20 21.31
CA ILE A 283 -13.15 0.91 20.49
C ILE A 283 -13.84 1.98 21.34
N TYR A 284 -13.93 3.21 20.82
CA TYR A 284 -14.60 4.32 21.46
C TYR A 284 -15.74 4.85 20.58
N ALA A 285 -16.98 4.66 21.02
CA ALA A 285 -18.19 5.13 20.37
C ALA A 285 -19.01 6.01 21.31
N ARG A 286 -19.37 7.22 20.89
CA ARG A 286 -20.20 8.14 21.68
C ARG A 286 -21.24 8.89 20.85
N GLU A 287 -22.25 9.41 21.54
CA GLU A 287 -23.13 10.49 21.08
C GLU A 287 -23.96 10.12 19.84
N ASP A 288 -25.17 9.59 20.09
CA ASP A 288 -26.27 9.44 19.13
C ASP A 288 -26.03 8.51 17.93
N GLY A 289 -24.99 7.66 17.97
CA GLY A 289 -24.78 6.63 16.96
C GLY A 289 -25.76 5.44 17.05
N SER A 290 -25.84 4.65 15.98
CA SER A 290 -26.69 3.45 15.89
C SER A 290 -26.08 2.35 15.02
N ASN A 291 -26.62 1.14 15.15
CA ASN A 291 -26.29 -0.03 14.34
C ASN A 291 -24.80 -0.39 14.39
N ILE A 292 -24.22 -0.31 15.59
CA ILE A 292 -22.83 -0.68 15.85
C ILE A 292 -22.75 -2.20 16.07
N VAL A 293 -21.93 -2.90 15.30
CA VAL A 293 -21.71 -4.34 15.39
C VAL A 293 -20.23 -4.59 15.66
N VAL A 294 -19.92 -5.25 16.78
CA VAL A 294 -18.57 -5.73 17.10
C VAL A 294 -18.66 -7.22 17.37
N ARG A 295 -18.08 -8.04 16.49
CA ARG A 295 -18.23 -9.49 16.56
C ARG A 295 -16.94 -10.24 16.27
N ASN A 296 -16.65 -11.26 17.07
CA ASN A 296 -15.46 -12.10 16.87
C ASN A 296 -14.15 -11.29 16.86
N VAL A 297 -14.04 -10.36 17.80
CA VAL A 297 -12.84 -9.53 18.00
C VAL A 297 -12.11 -9.96 19.26
N ASP A 298 -10.79 -10.18 19.14
CA ASP A 298 -9.90 -10.47 20.26
C ASP A 298 -9.23 -9.18 20.73
N PHE A 299 -9.57 -8.71 21.94
CA PHE A 299 -8.99 -7.51 22.56
C PHE A 299 -7.88 -7.89 23.55
N THR A 300 -6.68 -7.37 23.33
CA THR A 300 -5.50 -7.54 24.19
C THR A 300 -5.09 -6.20 24.81
N TYR A 301 -4.60 -6.27 26.06
CA TYR A 301 -4.14 -5.12 26.85
C TYR A 301 -5.12 -3.95 27.08
N PRO A 302 -6.46 -4.11 27.10
CA PRO A 302 -7.37 -2.97 27.19
C PRO A 302 -7.13 -2.19 28.49
N GLY A 303 -6.53 -1.00 28.41
CA GLY A 303 -6.12 -0.29 29.62
C GLY A 303 -7.25 0.44 30.33
N GLN A 304 -8.20 1.04 29.58
CA GLN A 304 -9.37 1.67 30.19
C GLN A 304 -10.67 0.92 29.86
N TYR A 305 -11.00 0.79 28.57
CA TYR A 305 -12.17 0.06 28.11
C TYR A 305 -11.83 -0.67 26.82
N ALA A 306 -12.07 -1.98 26.75
CA ALA A 306 -11.94 -2.68 25.45
C ALA A 306 -12.94 -2.13 24.43
N ILE A 307 -14.17 -1.88 24.86
CA ILE A 307 -15.20 -1.20 24.08
C ILE A 307 -15.92 -0.23 25.00
N LEU A 308 -15.92 1.06 24.67
CA LEU A 308 -16.78 2.06 25.29
C LEU A 308 -17.91 2.44 24.33
N VAL A 309 -19.14 2.27 24.82
CA VAL A 309 -20.37 2.67 24.11
C VAL A 309 -21.11 3.65 25.01
N LYS A 310 -21.27 4.90 24.58
CA LYS A 310 -21.93 5.95 25.37
C LYS A 310 -22.99 6.69 24.54
N SER A 311 -24.23 6.68 25.01
CA SER A 311 -25.35 7.33 24.30
C SER A 311 -25.54 6.79 22.87
N ILE A 312 -25.41 5.47 22.67
CA ILE A 312 -25.66 4.78 21.39
C ILE A 312 -27.04 4.13 21.43
N THR A 313 -27.80 4.24 20.34
CA THR A 313 -29.18 3.77 20.23
C THR A 313 -29.29 2.26 20.02
N SER A 314 -28.40 1.65 19.25
CA SER A 314 -28.36 0.20 19.03
C SER A 314 -26.92 -0.29 18.84
N ALA A 315 -26.57 -1.37 19.54
CA ALA A 315 -25.29 -2.06 19.36
C ALA A 315 -25.45 -3.58 19.54
N THR A 316 -24.76 -4.37 18.73
CA THR A 316 -24.61 -5.83 18.86
C THR A 316 -23.15 -6.14 19.15
N ILE A 317 -22.87 -6.66 20.34
CA ILE A 317 -21.52 -7.03 20.78
C ILE A 317 -21.55 -8.52 21.14
N GLU A 318 -20.96 -9.37 20.29
CA GLU A 318 -21.06 -10.83 20.49
C GLU A 318 -19.78 -11.56 20.09
N LYS A 319 -19.49 -12.70 20.75
CA LYS A 319 -18.36 -13.59 20.43
C LYS A 319 -16.97 -12.92 20.52
N ASN A 320 -16.86 -11.79 21.21
CA ASN A 320 -15.56 -11.13 21.43
C ASN A 320 -14.83 -11.75 22.62
N ARG A 321 -13.50 -11.74 22.58
CA ARG A 321 -12.64 -12.12 23.69
C ARG A 321 -11.96 -10.89 24.27
N PHE A 322 -11.83 -10.85 25.59
CA PHE A 322 -11.17 -9.76 26.31
C PHE A 322 -10.09 -10.35 27.21
N THR A 323 -8.83 -10.02 26.93
CA THR A 323 -7.67 -10.53 27.67
C THR A 323 -6.85 -9.39 28.22
N CYS A 324 -6.75 -9.34 29.56
CA CYS A 324 -5.78 -8.51 30.27
C CYS A 324 -4.64 -9.42 30.73
N THR A 325 -3.47 -9.31 30.13
CA THR A 325 -2.25 -9.94 30.64
C THR A 325 -1.45 -8.89 31.41
N ALA A 326 -1.19 -9.19 32.69
CA ALA A 326 -0.39 -8.39 33.61
C ALA A 326 1.12 -8.49 33.30
#